data_AF-A0A1Y1VYZ7-F1
#
_entry.id   AF-A0A1Y1VYZ7-F1
#
_cell.length_a   1.000
_cell.length_b   1.000
_cell.length_c   1.000
_cell.angle_alpha   90.00
_cell.angle_beta   90.00
_cell.angle_gamma   90.00
#
_symmetry.space_group_name_H-M   'P 1'
#
loop_
_entity.id
_entity.type
_entity.pdbx_description
1 polymer ?
#
loop_
_entity_poly.entity_id
_entity_poly.type
_entity_poly.pdbx_seq_one_letter_code
_entity_poly.pdbx_strand_id
1 'polypeptide(L)'
;CEYQVFLQFTPIKGLTHQELEEVEQELEHPTGRSIPKPPALQAQAILFSTNCSVAVSSTGAHVVGTRVEPYLTKATHYALASFVVLLAQMVLTIRQMGHTPTPSSISRVSYYTVAMMAVLDSYLCMLHLTGGAFYNEIYNAFSGVSFMSFALLTMFDMRYLAMIWNVQRPEAGDANTQEGRREMWLIYFRFYVVLIIGLFVIYMYTESIRPVASVLLAVLLLLLYSYWIPQIWRNIKRGTSRGIRKDYAIGTTVLRLFFPVYAFACPDNIAFIAPTKLVWALVIYSMSQLGFLLLQDSFGARFFVPAYFLPPTYNYHPIIPPADEE
;
A
#
# COMPACT_ATOMS: atom_id res chain seq x y z
N CYS A 1 26.90 18.28 -21.24
CA CYS A 1 27.88 18.70 -20.23
C CYS A 1 28.42 17.45 -19.56
N GLU A 2 29.74 17.30 -19.48
CA GLU A 2 30.39 16.25 -18.70
C GLU A 2 30.68 16.83 -17.32
N TYR A 3 30.26 16.15 -16.25
CA TYR A 3 30.38 16.65 -14.89
C TYR A 3 31.34 15.78 -14.09
N GLN A 4 32.29 16.42 -13.41
CA GLN A 4 33.17 15.80 -12.43
C GLN A 4 32.76 16.23 -11.03
N VAL A 5 32.75 15.29 -10.08
CA VAL A 5 32.31 15.52 -8.70
C VAL A 5 33.49 15.29 -7.77
N PHE A 6 33.83 16.29 -6.98
CA PHE A 6 34.82 16.22 -5.92
C PHE A 6 34.13 16.33 -4.57
N LEU A 7 34.41 15.38 -3.68
CA LEU A 7 33.86 15.33 -2.33
C LEU A 7 35.01 15.37 -1.33
N GLN A 8 34.98 16.33 -0.42
CA GLN A 8 35.90 16.39 0.71
C GLN A 8 35.13 16.15 2.01
N PHE A 9 35.37 15.01 2.65
CA PHE A 9 34.75 14.68 3.92
C PHE A 9 35.28 15.57 5.07
N THR A 10 34.37 15.91 5.97
CA THR A 10 34.65 16.70 7.17
C THR A 10 35.13 15.78 8.28
N PRO A 11 36.17 16.14 9.05
CA PRO A 11 36.61 15.35 10.19
C PRO A 11 35.47 15.13 11.19
N ILE A 12 35.30 13.89 11.61
CA ILE A 12 34.29 13.51 12.60
C ILE A 12 34.70 14.09 13.96
N LYS A 13 33.76 14.73 14.66
CA LYS A 13 33.96 15.25 16.02
C LYS A 13 33.23 14.37 17.02
N GLY A 14 33.87 14.09 18.16
CA GLY A 14 33.23 13.40 19.30
C GLY A 14 33.45 11.88 19.38
N LEU A 15 34.26 11.31 18.49
CA LEU A 15 34.74 9.92 18.55
C LEU A 15 36.26 9.93 18.55
N THR A 16 36.86 9.09 19.39
CA THR A 16 38.30 8.80 19.34
C THR A 16 38.62 7.91 18.14
N HIS A 17 39.89 7.88 17.72
CA HIS A 17 40.32 7.02 16.61
C HIS A 17 40.01 5.55 16.86
N GLN A 18 40.21 5.08 18.10
CA GLN A 18 39.94 3.71 18.50
C GLN A 18 38.44 3.39 18.44
N GLU A 19 37.57 4.28 18.91
CA GLU A 19 36.12 4.09 18.80
C GLU A 19 35.66 4.08 17.33
N LEU A 20 36.30 4.88 16.47
CA LEU A 20 36.00 4.90 15.05
C LEU A 20 36.40 3.58 14.37
N GLU A 21 37.59 3.06 14.68
CA GLU A 21 38.03 1.73 14.20
C GLU A 21 37.10 0.61 14.67
N GLU A 22 36.63 0.65 15.93
CA GLU A 22 35.66 -0.31 16.44
C GLU A 22 34.32 -0.24 15.68
N VAL A 23 33.85 0.97 15.36
CA VAL A 23 32.64 1.17 14.55
C VAL A 23 32.85 0.64 13.12
N GLU A 24 33.99 0.91 12.49
CA GLU A 24 34.29 0.45 11.13
C GLU A 24 34.36 -1.08 11.05
N GLN A 25 35.07 -1.72 11.99
CA GLN A 25 35.17 -3.17 12.04
C GLN A 25 33.81 -3.85 12.24
N GLU A 26 32.97 -3.33 13.13
CA GLU A 26 31.64 -3.89 13.38
C GLU A 26 30.68 -3.67 12.20
N LEU A 27 30.81 -2.56 11.46
CA LEU A 27 29.99 -2.30 10.26
C LEU A 27 30.38 -3.22 9.09
N GLU A 28 31.67 -3.50 8.91
CA GLU A 28 32.15 -4.41 7.88
C GLU A 28 31.91 -5.89 8.24
N HIS A 29 32.06 -6.24 9.52
CA HIS A 29 31.93 -7.60 10.03
C HIS A 29 31.01 -7.62 11.27
N PRO A 30 29.67 -7.66 11.07
CA PRO A 30 28.72 -7.58 12.16
C PRO A 30 28.86 -8.74 13.16
N THR A 31 29.27 -8.44 14.40
CA THR A 31 29.35 -9.41 15.50
C THR A 31 28.21 -9.28 16.51
N GLY A 32 27.43 -8.19 16.42
CA GLY A 32 26.35 -7.85 17.34
C GLY A 32 26.82 -7.07 18.56
N ARG A 33 28.04 -6.53 18.54
CA ARG A 33 28.60 -5.75 19.66
C ARG A 33 27.93 -4.38 19.73
N SER A 34 27.70 -3.89 20.95
CA SER A 34 27.23 -2.51 21.14
C SER A 34 28.33 -1.52 20.77
N ILE A 35 28.12 -0.80 19.68
CA ILE A 35 29.01 0.26 19.20
C ILE A 35 28.38 1.66 19.36
N PRO A 36 29.18 2.73 19.41
CA PRO A 36 28.68 4.09 19.26
C PRO A 36 27.87 4.25 17.96
N LYS A 37 26.90 5.17 17.96
CA LYS A 37 26.07 5.42 16.77
C LYS A 37 26.96 5.86 15.60
N PRO A 38 26.89 5.19 14.43
CA PRO A 38 27.67 5.58 13.26
C PRO A 38 27.41 7.05 12.89
N PRO A 39 28.45 7.89 12.74
CA PRO A 39 28.29 9.28 12.38
C PRO A 39 27.79 9.43 10.93
N ALA A 40 26.99 10.46 10.67
CA ALA A 40 26.59 10.78 9.31
C ALA A 40 27.79 11.31 8.51
N LEU A 41 27.87 10.95 7.23
CA LEU A 41 28.90 11.44 6.32
C LEU A 41 28.60 12.90 6.00
N GLN A 42 29.54 13.80 6.28
CA GLN A 42 29.41 15.22 5.95
C GLN A 42 30.53 15.60 4.99
N ALA A 43 30.20 16.01 3.77
CA ALA A 43 31.18 16.38 2.77
C ALA A 43 30.91 17.78 2.20
N GLN A 44 31.97 18.50 1.83
CA GLN A 44 31.88 19.62 0.90
C GLN A 44 31.98 19.07 -0.51
N ALA A 45 31.04 19.46 -1.38
CA ALA A 45 30.95 18.96 -2.74
C ALA A 45 31.21 20.08 -3.75
N ILE A 46 32.01 19.78 -4.78
CA ILE A 46 32.18 20.63 -5.95
C ILE A 46 31.87 19.79 -7.18
N LEU A 47 30.90 20.25 -7.97
CA LEU A 47 30.46 19.65 -9.21
C LEU A 47 30.81 20.61 -10.34
N PHE A 48 31.80 20.29 -11.18
CA PHE A 48 32.21 21.18 -12.26
C PHE A 48 32.23 20.47 -13.62
N SER A 49 32.03 21.26 -14.66
CA SER A 49 31.99 20.82 -16.04
C SER A 49 32.90 21.69 -16.88
N THR A 50 33.97 21.11 -17.41
CA THR A 50 34.95 21.81 -18.24
C THR A 50 34.38 22.18 -19.62
N ASN A 51 33.49 21.34 -20.17
CA ASN A 51 32.90 21.58 -21.50
C ASN A 51 31.73 22.57 -21.48
N CYS A 52 31.07 22.76 -20.34
CA CYS A 52 29.96 23.72 -20.20
C CYS A 52 30.31 24.93 -19.33
N SER A 53 31.53 25.02 -18.80
CA SER A 53 31.98 26.12 -17.91
C SER A 53 31.07 26.37 -16.72
N VAL A 54 30.45 25.32 -16.19
CA VAL A 54 29.58 25.38 -15.00
C VAL A 54 30.34 24.79 -13.83
N ALA A 55 30.35 25.50 -12.70
CA ALA A 55 30.82 24.96 -11.43
C ALA A 55 29.78 25.28 -10.35
N VAL A 56 29.30 24.23 -9.68
CA VAL A 56 28.37 24.31 -8.56
C VAL A 56 29.09 23.77 -7.33
N SER A 57 29.13 24.54 -6.25
CA SER A 57 29.70 24.10 -4.98
C SER A 57 28.63 24.10 -3.89
N SER A 58 28.79 23.25 -2.88
CA SER A 58 27.95 23.29 -1.68
C SER A 58 28.37 24.49 -0.82
N THR A 59 27.88 25.69 -1.17
CA THR A 59 28.16 26.92 -0.43
C THR A 59 27.39 26.96 0.89
N GLY A 60 28.11 26.97 2.02
CA GLY A 60 27.55 27.25 3.36
C GLY A 60 26.93 26.06 4.11
N ALA A 61 26.64 24.94 3.46
CA ALA A 61 26.14 23.72 4.12
C ALA A 61 26.85 22.47 3.60
N HIS A 62 27.19 21.56 4.50
CA HIS A 62 27.74 20.24 4.14
C HIS A 62 26.65 19.37 3.49
N VAL A 63 27.03 18.61 2.45
CA VAL A 63 26.22 17.52 1.94
C VAL A 63 26.26 16.40 2.97
N VAL A 64 25.09 16.02 3.48
CA VAL A 64 24.95 14.97 4.48
C VAL A 64 24.48 13.68 3.78
N GLY A 65 25.21 12.59 4.00
CA GLY A 65 24.88 11.25 3.53
C GLY A 65 24.88 10.23 4.66
N THR A 66 24.17 9.12 4.46
CA THR A 66 24.27 7.96 5.35
C THR A 66 25.24 6.97 4.73
N ARG A 67 26.05 6.31 5.57
CA ARG A 67 26.95 5.23 5.12
C ARG A 67 26.10 4.05 4.63
N VAL A 68 26.65 3.24 3.72
CA VAL A 68 25.89 2.19 3.04
C VAL A 68 25.47 1.06 3.99
N GLU A 69 26.34 0.64 4.90
CA GLU A 69 26.15 -0.51 5.79
C GLU A 69 24.99 -0.31 6.79
N PRO A 70 24.88 0.84 7.49
CA PRO A 70 23.69 1.16 8.29
C PRO A 70 22.41 1.22 7.45
N TYR A 71 22.50 1.74 6.22
CA TYR A 71 21.35 1.80 5.30
C TYR A 71 20.86 0.40 4.90
N LEU A 72 21.77 -0.52 4.57
CA LEU A 72 21.44 -1.92 4.23
C LEU A 72 20.80 -2.66 5.41
N THR A 73 21.32 -2.45 6.61
CA THR A 73 20.75 -3.02 7.85
C THR A 73 19.32 -2.52 8.08
N LYS A 74 19.11 -1.21 7.93
CA LYS A 74 17.78 -0.58 8.02
C LYS A 74 16.82 -1.08 6.95
N ALA A 75 17.28 -1.23 5.70
CA ALA A 75 16.48 -1.77 4.61
C ALA A 75 16.07 -3.23 4.87
N THR A 76 16.96 -4.03 5.46
CA THR A 76 16.68 -5.41 5.86
C THR A 76 15.64 -5.46 6.98
N HIS A 77 15.74 -4.62 8.00
CA HIS A 77 14.72 -4.53 9.06
C HIS A 77 13.35 -4.09 8.52
N TYR A 78 13.32 -3.12 7.60
CA TYR A 78 12.10 -2.73 6.91
C TYR A 78 11.48 -3.89 6.12
N ALA A 79 12.30 -4.66 5.40
CA ALA A 79 11.84 -5.83 4.65
C ALA A 79 11.25 -6.89 5.58
N LEU A 80 11.91 -7.19 6.72
CA LEU A 80 11.39 -8.12 7.73
C LEU A 80 10.04 -7.65 8.31
N ALA A 81 9.91 -6.37 8.67
CA ALA A 81 8.65 -5.81 9.14
C ALA A 81 7.55 -5.90 8.08
N SER A 82 7.88 -5.58 6.82
CA SER A 82 6.95 -5.66 5.69
C SER A 82 6.49 -7.09 5.43
N PHE A 83 7.39 -8.07 5.54
CA PHE A 83 7.05 -9.49 5.44
C PHE A 83 6.04 -9.92 6.49
N VAL A 84 6.26 -9.53 7.76
CA VAL A 84 5.33 -9.82 8.87
C VAL A 84 3.97 -9.16 8.64
N VAL A 85 3.95 -7.91 8.17
CA VAL A 85 2.72 -7.18 7.83
C VAL A 85 1.94 -7.92 6.74
N LEU A 86 2.59 -8.33 5.66
CA LEU A 86 1.95 -9.05 4.55
C LEU A 86 1.47 -10.45 4.96
N LEU A 87 2.24 -11.15 5.81
CA LEU A 87 1.82 -12.44 6.37
C LEU A 87 0.57 -12.29 7.25
N ALA A 88 0.52 -11.25 8.10
CA ALA A 88 -0.66 -10.95 8.89
C ALA A 88 -1.87 -10.59 8.00
N GLN A 89 -1.66 -9.83 6.92
CA GLN A 89 -2.72 -9.54 5.94
C GLN A 89 -3.23 -10.82 5.27
N MET A 90 -2.34 -11.75 4.89
CA MET A 90 -2.71 -13.05 4.34
C MET A 90 -3.58 -13.86 5.31
N VAL A 91 -3.19 -13.97 6.57
CA VAL A 91 -3.99 -14.66 7.59
C VAL A 91 -5.37 -14.03 7.75
N LEU A 92 -5.45 -12.69 7.75
CA LEU A 92 -6.73 -11.98 7.81
C LEU A 92 -7.60 -12.27 6.57
N THR A 93 -7.03 -12.23 5.36
CA THR A 93 -7.76 -12.54 4.11
C THR A 93 -8.30 -13.96 4.12
N ILE A 94 -7.51 -14.95 4.56
CA ILE A 94 -7.96 -16.34 4.72
C ILE A 94 -9.16 -16.41 5.68
N ARG A 95 -9.08 -15.74 6.84
CA ARG A 95 -10.18 -15.71 7.81
C ARG A 95 -11.43 -15.05 7.25
N GLN A 96 -11.27 -14.00 6.43
CA GLN A 96 -12.39 -13.35 5.74
C GLN A 96 -13.05 -14.30 4.74
N MET A 97 -12.27 -14.99 3.91
CA MET A 97 -12.80 -15.99 2.96
C MET A 97 -13.56 -17.10 3.70
N GLY A 98 -13.04 -17.57 4.84
CA GLY A 98 -13.72 -18.55 5.70
C GLY A 98 -15.01 -18.04 6.36
N HIS A 99 -15.18 -16.73 6.52
CA HIS A 99 -16.43 -16.13 7.00
C HIS A 99 -17.51 -16.00 5.93
N THR A 100 -17.12 -16.06 4.66
CA THR A 100 -18.05 -16.02 3.53
C THR A 100 -18.01 -17.33 2.73
N PRO A 101 -18.39 -18.49 3.31
CA PRO A 101 -18.31 -19.78 2.63
C PRO A 101 -19.45 -20.02 1.63
N THR A 102 -20.57 -19.28 1.75
CA THR A 102 -21.76 -19.49 0.91
C THR A 102 -21.96 -18.36 -0.10
N PRO A 103 -22.58 -18.60 -1.27
CA PRO A 103 -22.92 -17.55 -2.23
C PRO A 103 -23.73 -16.39 -1.64
N SER A 104 -24.66 -16.67 -0.72
CA SER A 104 -25.45 -15.65 -0.04
C SER A 104 -24.58 -14.72 0.81
N SER A 105 -23.58 -15.25 1.51
CA SER A 105 -22.62 -14.45 2.30
C SER A 105 -21.67 -13.65 1.40
N ILE A 106 -21.08 -14.26 0.37
CA ILE A 106 -20.20 -13.60 -0.62
C ILE A 106 -20.95 -12.46 -1.34
N SER A 107 -22.25 -12.62 -1.60
CA SER A 107 -23.06 -11.59 -2.24
C SER A 107 -23.14 -10.28 -1.42
N ARG A 108 -22.76 -10.27 -0.15
CA ARG A 108 -22.70 -9.05 0.69
C ARG A 108 -21.38 -8.29 0.56
N VAL A 109 -20.35 -8.92 0.01
CA VAL A 109 -19.01 -8.34 -0.17
C VAL A 109 -18.95 -7.52 -1.45
N SER A 110 -18.32 -6.36 -1.41
CA SER A 110 -18.12 -5.52 -2.59
C SER A 110 -16.91 -5.98 -3.39
N TYR A 111 -17.14 -6.29 -4.67
CA TYR A 111 -16.08 -6.64 -5.62
C TYR A 111 -15.02 -5.55 -5.69
N TYR A 112 -15.44 -4.28 -5.80
CA TYR A 112 -14.52 -3.15 -5.94
C TYR A 112 -13.64 -2.93 -4.71
N THR A 113 -14.15 -3.21 -3.51
CA THR A 113 -13.36 -3.12 -2.27
C THR A 113 -12.18 -4.09 -2.30
N VAL A 114 -12.42 -5.35 -2.65
CA VAL A 114 -11.35 -6.35 -2.78
C VAL A 114 -10.44 -6.02 -3.97
N ALA A 115 -10.99 -5.50 -5.07
CA ALA A 115 -10.21 -5.17 -6.26
C ALA A 115 -9.25 -4.02 -6.01
N MET A 116 -9.69 -2.99 -5.29
CA MET A 116 -8.83 -1.86 -4.90
C MET A 116 -7.72 -2.29 -3.94
N MET A 117 -8.00 -3.21 -3.00
CA MET A 117 -6.96 -3.79 -2.16
C MET A 117 -5.94 -4.57 -3.00
N ALA A 118 -6.38 -5.42 -3.93
CA ALA A 118 -5.50 -6.17 -4.83
C ALA A 118 -4.61 -5.25 -5.69
N VAL A 119 -5.15 -4.11 -6.15
CA VAL A 119 -4.35 -3.10 -6.87
C VAL A 119 -3.28 -2.52 -5.94
N LEU A 120 -3.62 -2.16 -4.71
CA LEU A 120 -2.65 -1.67 -3.72
C LEU A 120 -1.56 -2.70 -3.45
N ASP A 121 -1.92 -3.97 -3.27
CA ASP A 121 -0.99 -5.06 -2.98
C ASP A 121 -0.08 -5.37 -4.18
N SER A 122 -0.57 -5.18 -5.41
CA SER A 122 0.26 -5.29 -6.62
C SER A 122 1.26 -4.15 -6.78
N TYR A 123 0.92 -2.92 -6.39
CA TYR A 123 1.92 -1.83 -6.30
C TYR A 123 2.98 -2.14 -5.26
N LEU A 124 2.60 -2.63 -4.08
CA LEU A 124 3.57 -3.03 -3.06
C LEU A 124 4.49 -4.14 -3.56
N CYS A 125 3.95 -5.13 -4.29
CA CYS A 125 4.75 -6.18 -4.94
C CYS A 125 5.79 -5.58 -5.87
N MET A 126 5.36 -4.70 -6.76
CA MET A 126 6.23 -4.09 -7.76
C MET A 126 7.30 -3.21 -7.12
N LEU A 127 6.94 -2.40 -6.12
CA LEU A 127 7.90 -1.54 -5.43
C LEU A 127 9.00 -2.34 -4.72
N HIS A 128 8.66 -3.44 -4.04
CA HIS A 128 9.67 -4.29 -3.40
C HIS A 128 10.50 -5.05 -4.44
N LEU A 129 9.87 -5.55 -5.51
CA LEU A 129 10.58 -6.28 -6.56
C LEU A 129 11.58 -5.36 -7.28
N THR A 130 11.15 -4.16 -7.64
CA THR A 130 11.98 -3.13 -8.25
C THR A 130 13.09 -2.68 -7.30
N GLY A 131 12.76 -2.43 -6.03
CA GLY A 131 13.76 -2.07 -5.01
C GLY A 131 14.86 -3.12 -4.86
N GLY A 132 14.50 -4.41 -4.81
CA GLY A 132 15.47 -5.50 -4.77
C GLY A 132 16.26 -5.66 -6.07
N ALA A 133 15.65 -5.40 -7.23
CA ALA A 133 16.29 -5.54 -8.53
C ALA A 133 17.37 -4.47 -8.81
N PHE A 134 17.24 -3.27 -8.23
CA PHE A 134 18.21 -2.18 -8.41
C PHE A 134 19.40 -2.23 -7.44
N TYR A 135 19.27 -2.93 -6.30
CA TYR A 135 20.29 -2.98 -5.25
C TYR A 135 20.55 -4.44 -4.84
N ASN A 136 21.63 -5.00 -5.36
CA ASN A 136 21.98 -6.42 -5.18
C ASN A 136 22.13 -6.81 -3.70
N GLU A 137 22.60 -5.88 -2.87
CA GLU A 137 22.85 -6.08 -1.44
C GLU A 137 21.57 -6.35 -0.64
N ILE A 138 20.43 -5.80 -1.06
CA ILE A 138 19.12 -6.00 -0.41
C ILE A 138 18.20 -6.98 -1.15
N TYR A 139 18.66 -7.54 -2.28
CA TYR A 139 17.85 -8.41 -3.14
C TYR A 139 17.23 -9.59 -2.39
N ASN A 140 18.01 -10.28 -1.54
CA ASN A 140 17.51 -11.44 -0.80
C ASN A 140 16.36 -11.08 0.16
N ALA A 141 16.48 -9.96 0.87
CA ALA A 141 15.43 -9.52 1.80
C ALA A 141 14.17 -9.04 1.04
N PHE A 142 14.35 -8.24 -0.02
CA PHE A 142 13.25 -7.65 -0.78
C PHE A 142 12.52 -8.68 -1.67
N SER A 143 13.23 -9.67 -2.21
CA SER A 143 12.61 -10.76 -2.96
C SER A 143 11.68 -11.61 -2.09
N GLY A 144 12.02 -11.85 -0.81
CA GLY A 144 11.14 -12.53 0.14
C GLY A 144 9.83 -11.76 0.39
N VAL A 145 9.91 -10.44 0.56
CA VAL A 145 8.72 -9.56 0.69
C VAL A 145 7.89 -9.58 -0.59
N SER A 146 8.55 -9.48 -1.75
CA SER A 146 7.91 -9.49 -3.06
C SER A 146 7.20 -10.82 -3.32
N PHE A 147 7.82 -11.94 -2.95
CA PHE A 147 7.21 -13.26 -3.02
C PHE A 147 5.96 -13.36 -2.12
N MET A 148 6.05 -12.90 -0.87
CA MET A 148 4.91 -12.91 0.05
C MET A 148 3.74 -12.04 -0.48
N SER A 149 4.05 -10.86 -0.99
CA SER A 149 3.08 -9.95 -1.62
C SER A 149 2.46 -10.57 -2.88
N PHE A 150 3.27 -11.18 -3.74
CA PHE A 150 2.79 -11.88 -4.94
C PHE A 150 1.92 -13.08 -4.58
N ALA A 151 2.28 -13.82 -3.53
CA ALA A 151 1.47 -14.92 -3.00
C ALA A 151 0.12 -14.44 -2.48
N LEU A 152 0.08 -13.33 -1.73
CA LEU A 152 -1.17 -12.70 -1.28
C LEU A 152 -2.08 -12.34 -2.48
N LEU A 153 -1.50 -11.64 -3.46
CA LEU A 153 -2.20 -11.19 -4.66
C LEU A 153 -2.79 -12.37 -5.47
N THR A 154 -1.97 -13.36 -5.78
CA THR A 154 -2.35 -14.42 -6.73
C THR A 154 -3.12 -15.56 -6.08
N MET A 155 -2.75 -15.99 -4.86
CA MET A 155 -3.37 -17.14 -4.21
C MET A 155 -4.65 -16.78 -3.47
N PHE A 156 -4.78 -15.54 -2.98
CA PHE A 156 -5.91 -15.14 -2.15
C PHE A 156 -6.74 -14.03 -2.80
N ASP A 157 -6.16 -12.89 -3.16
CA ASP A 157 -6.95 -11.75 -3.63
C ASP A 157 -7.66 -12.04 -4.97
N MET A 158 -6.91 -12.51 -5.97
CA MET A 158 -7.49 -12.86 -7.28
C MET A 158 -8.48 -14.01 -7.17
N ARG A 159 -8.22 -15.00 -6.31
CA ARG A 159 -9.19 -16.09 -6.05
C ARG A 159 -10.46 -15.58 -5.40
N TYR A 160 -10.34 -14.71 -4.41
CA TYR A 160 -11.50 -14.13 -3.73
C TYR A 160 -12.30 -13.22 -4.67
N LEU A 161 -11.62 -12.42 -5.50
CA LEU A 161 -12.25 -11.64 -6.57
C LEU A 161 -13.02 -12.50 -7.55
N ALA A 162 -12.43 -13.60 -8.02
CA ALA A 162 -13.11 -14.53 -8.93
C ALA A 162 -14.35 -15.15 -8.29
N MET A 163 -14.27 -15.58 -7.02
CA MET A 163 -15.44 -16.10 -6.28
C MET A 163 -16.54 -15.04 -6.15
N ILE A 164 -16.18 -13.81 -5.80
CA ILE A 164 -17.13 -12.69 -5.71
C ILE A 164 -17.76 -12.39 -7.07
N TRP A 165 -16.95 -12.35 -8.13
CA TRP A 165 -17.39 -12.07 -9.49
C TRP A 165 -18.41 -13.11 -9.96
N ASN A 166 -18.09 -14.39 -9.82
CA ASN A 166 -18.95 -15.50 -10.25
C ASN A 166 -20.29 -15.50 -9.53
N VAL A 167 -20.30 -15.24 -8.22
CA VAL A 167 -21.55 -15.15 -7.43
C VAL A 167 -22.38 -13.92 -7.81
N GLN A 168 -21.74 -12.80 -8.15
CA GLN A 168 -22.44 -11.55 -8.46
C GLN A 168 -22.89 -11.43 -9.91
N ARG A 169 -22.30 -12.23 -10.81
CA ARG A 169 -22.61 -12.25 -12.24
C ARG A 169 -22.57 -13.69 -12.76
N PRO A 170 -23.53 -14.55 -12.37
CA PRO A 170 -23.52 -15.96 -12.78
C PRO A 170 -23.59 -16.14 -14.30
N GLU A 171 -24.34 -15.29 -15.00
CA GLU A 171 -24.47 -15.34 -16.47
C GLU A 171 -23.16 -14.99 -17.21
N ALA A 172 -22.39 -14.03 -16.69
CA ALA A 172 -21.07 -13.66 -17.22
C ALA A 172 -19.91 -14.41 -16.52
N GLY A 173 -20.22 -15.27 -15.55
CA GLY A 173 -19.28 -15.98 -14.70
C GLY A 173 -18.88 -17.35 -15.23
N ASP A 174 -19.58 -17.86 -16.24
CA ASP A 174 -19.15 -19.07 -16.95
C ASP A 174 -17.98 -18.75 -17.89
N ALA A 175 -16.77 -18.98 -17.40
CA ALA A 175 -15.52 -18.79 -18.14
C ALA A 175 -15.41 -19.68 -19.40
N ASN A 176 -16.25 -20.71 -19.55
CA ASN A 176 -16.27 -21.53 -20.75
C ASN A 176 -17.04 -20.85 -21.90
N THR A 177 -17.84 -19.84 -21.61
CA THR A 177 -18.50 -19.02 -22.63
C THR A 177 -17.52 -18.00 -23.24
N GLN A 178 -17.73 -17.66 -24.51
CA GLN A 178 -16.93 -16.63 -25.19
C GLN A 178 -17.10 -15.26 -24.52
N GLU A 179 -18.30 -14.96 -24.01
CA GLU A 179 -18.60 -13.72 -23.30
C GLU A 179 -17.87 -13.64 -21.95
N GLY A 180 -17.89 -14.73 -21.17
CA GLY A 180 -17.15 -14.81 -19.90
C GLY A 180 -15.65 -14.63 -20.07
N ARG A 181 -15.04 -15.25 -21.11
CA ARG A 181 -13.61 -15.03 -21.43
C ARG A 181 -13.31 -13.57 -21.77
N ARG A 182 -14.17 -12.90 -22.53
CA ARG A 182 -14.00 -11.49 -22.93
C ARG A 182 -14.08 -10.56 -21.71
N GLU A 183 -15.08 -10.73 -20.85
CA GLU A 183 -15.23 -9.93 -19.64
C GLU A 183 -14.05 -10.12 -18.69
N MET A 184 -13.59 -11.36 -18.50
CA MET A 184 -12.41 -11.67 -17.70
C MET A 184 -11.16 -10.96 -18.23
N TRP A 185 -10.92 -11.01 -19.55
CA TRP A 185 -9.81 -10.29 -20.18
C TRP A 185 -9.91 -8.77 -19.96
N LEU A 186 -11.10 -8.19 -20.08
CA LEU A 186 -11.32 -6.76 -19.85
C LEU A 186 -11.03 -6.35 -18.40
N ILE A 187 -11.34 -7.22 -17.43
CA ILE A 187 -10.97 -6.99 -16.02
C ILE A 187 -9.46 -6.92 -15.87
N TYR A 188 -8.73 -7.92 -16.39
CA TYR A 188 -7.27 -7.94 -16.34
C TYR A 188 -6.67 -6.74 -17.06
N PHE A 189 -7.17 -6.40 -18.25
CA PHE A 189 -6.72 -5.24 -19.01
C PHE A 189 -6.89 -3.94 -18.19
N ARG A 190 -8.06 -3.71 -17.60
CA ARG A 190 -8.31 -2.54 -16.73
C ARG A 190 -7.37 -2.54 -15.52
N PHE A 191 -7.14 -3.69 -14.90
CA PHE A 191 -6.21 -3.85 -13.78
C PHE A 191 -4.78 -3.44 -14.16
N TYR A 192 -4.26 -3.94 -15.29
CA TYR A 192 -2.92 -3.59 -15.78
C TYR A 192 -2.80 -2.12 -16.19
N VAL A 193 -3.83 -1.55 -16.81
CA VAL A 193 -3.83 -0.12 -17.17
C VAL A 193 -3.73 0.76 -15.92
N VAL A 194 -4.53 0.46 -14.88
CA VAL A 194 -4.43 1.18 -13.60
C VAL A 194 -3.02 1.04 -13.04
N LEU A 195 -2.49 -0.19 -12.98
CA LEU A 195 -1.15 -0.48 -12.48
C LEU A 195 -0.08 0.35 -13.20
N ILE A 196 -0.06 0.36 -14.53
CA ILE A 196 0.90 1.11 -15.34
C ILE A 196 0.79 2.62 -15.09
N ILE A 197 -0.42 3.17 -15.07
CA ILE A 197 -0.64 4.61 -14.82
C ILE A 197 -0.10 5.00 -13.44
N GLY A 198 -0.37 4.22 -12.40
CA GLY A 198 0.15 4.52 -11.06
C GLY A 198 1.66 4.34 -10.95
N LEU A 199 2.27 3.34 -11.61
CA LEU A 199 3.73 3.21 -11.66
C LEU A 199 4.37 4.42 -12.35
N PHE A 200 3.76 4.93 -13.43
CA PHE A 200 4.20 6.15 -14.09
C PHE A 200 4.11 7.37 -13.15
N VAL A 201 3.02 7.53 -12.39
CA VAL A 201 2.88 8.60 -11.39
C VAL A 201 3.93 8.49 -10.29
N ILE A 202 4.22 7.28 -9.80
CA ILE A 202 5.25 7.04 -8.79
C ILE A 202 6.64 7.39 -9.35
N TYR A 203 6.96 6.98 -10.57
CA TYR A 203 8.21 7.33 -11.26
C TYR A 203 8.35 8.84 -11.47
N MET A 204 7.27 9.53 -11.87
CA MET A 204 7.29 10.99 -12.01
C MET A 204 7.60 11.71 -10.68
N TYR A 205 7.15 11.14 -9.56
CA TYR A 205 7.42 11.68 -8.23
C TYR A 205 8.90 11.55 -7.85
N THR A 206 9.59 10.49 -8.29
CA THR A 206 11.02 10.28 -7.99
C THR A 206 11.93 11.17 -8.84
N GLU A 207 11.61 11.40 -10.13
CA GLU A 207 12.61 11.89 -11.09
C GLU A 207 12.63 13.40 -11.42
N SER A 208 11.53 14.18 -11.36
CA SER A 208 11.69 15.64 -11.69
C SER A 208 10.53 16.61 -11.45
N ILE A 209 9.25 16.25 -11.58
CA ILE A 209 8.14 17.25 -11.55
C ILE A 209 7.46 17.30 -10.18
N ARG A 210 8.25 17.58 -9.14
CA ARG A 210 7.85 17.43 -7.73
C ARG A 210 6.47 18.04 -7.37
N PRO A 211 6.11 19.28 -7.75
CA PRO A 211 4.83 19.83 -7.33
C PRO A 211 3.64 19.12 -7.98
N VAL A 212 3.62 18.95 -9.31
CA VAL A 212 2.52 18.27 -10.01
C VAL A 212 2.46 16.79 -9.65
N ALA A 213 3.61 16.11 -9.62
CA ALA A 213 3.69 14.70 -9.27
C ALA A 213 3.25 14.44 -7.82
N SER A 214 3.54 15.36 -6.88
CA SER A 214 3.07 15.23 -5.49
C SER A 214 1.54 15.29 -5.39
N VAL A 215 0.88 16.15 -6.18
CA VAL A 215 -0.59 16.22 -6.22
C VAL A 215 -1.16 14.96 -6.85
N LEU A 216 -0.60 14.51 -7.99
CA LEU A 216 -1.04 13.27 -8.64
C LEU A 216 -0.87 12.05 -7.73
N LEU A 217 0.25 11.96 -7.02
CA LEU A 217 0.49 10.90 -6.04
C LEU A 217 -0.49 10.97 -4.87
N ALA A 218 -0.78 12.16 -4.35
CA ALA A 218 -1.78 12.34 -3.30
C ALA A 218 -3.19 11.90 -3.75
N VAL A 219 -3.58 12.26 -4.99
CA VAL A 219 -4.85 11.81 -5.59
C VAL A 219 -4.85 10.29 -5.78
N LEU A 220 -3.77 9.71 -6.30
CA LEU A 220 -3.63 8.26 -6.45
C LEU A 220 -3.76 7.54 -5.10
N LEU A 221 -3.07 8.00 -4.06
CA LEU A 221 -3.16 7.44 -2.71
C LEU A 221 -4.57 7.60 -2.15
N LEU A 222 -5.22 8.75 -2.30
CA LEU A 222 -6.60 8.94 -1.87
C LEU A 222 -7.54 7.93 -2.53
N LEU A 223 -7.42 7.75 -3.85
CA LEU A 223 -8.23 6.78 -4.60
C LEU A 223 -7.96 5.36 -4.14
N LEU A 224 -6.69 4.93 -4.04
CA LEU A 224 -6.34 3.58 -3.63
C LEU A 224 -6.79 3.28 -2.18
N TYR A 225 -6.66 4.24 -1.26
CA TYR A 225 -7.09 4.12 0.14
C TYR A 225 -8.59 4.39 0.36
N SER A 226 -9.37 4.60 -0.70
CA SER A 226 -10.84 4.64 -0.67
C SER A 226 -11.46 3.24 -0.71
N TYR A 227 -10.69 2.18 -0.44
CA TYR A 227 -11.12 0.79 -0.64
C TYR A 227 -12.34 0.37 0.20
N TRP A 228 -12.67 1.06 1.28
CA TRP A 228 -13.90 0.79 2.04
C TRP A 228 -15.14 1.48 1.49
N ILE A 229 -15.00 2.57 0.73
CA ILE A 229 -16.12 3.32 0.16
C ILE A 229 -17.05 2.42 -0.68
N PRO A 230 -16.56 1.54 -1.57
CA PRO A 230 -17.44 0.65 -2.32
C PRO A 230 -18.21 -0.35 -1.44
N GLN A 231 -17.67 -0.76 -0.30
CA GLN A 231 -18.37 -1.64 0.65
C GLN A 231 -19.46 -0.87 1.40
N ILE A 232 -19.15 0.35 1.86
CA ILE A 232 -20.12 1.22 2.53
C ILE A 232 -21.31 1.50 1.61
N TRP A 233 -21.02 1.84 0.35
CA TRP A 233 -22.04 2.07 -0.68
C TRP A 233 -22.86 0.81 -0.97
N ARG A 234 -22.21 -0.36 -1.07
CA ARG A 234 -22.91 -1.64 -1.27
C ARG A 234 -23.87 -1.94 -0.12
N ASN A 235 -23.42 -1.72 1.12
CA ASN A 235 -24.24 -1.92 2.31
C ASN A 235 -25.51 -1.06 2.24
N ILE A 236 -25.38 0.23 1.88
CA ILE A 236 -26.53 1.14 1.69
C ILE A 236 -27.48 0.58 0.63
N LYS A 237 -26.97 0.28 -0.56
CA LYS A 237 -27.77 -0.17 -1.70
C LYS A 237 -28.54 -1.45 -1.39
N ARG A 238 -27.86 -2.46 -0.83
CA ARG A 238 -28.47 -3.77 -0.52
C ARG A 238 -29.26 -3.78 0.79
N GLY A 239 -29.10 -2.80 1.65
CA GLY A 239 -29.70 -2.80 2.99
C GLY A 239 -29.17 -3.91 3.89
N THR A 240 -28.01 -4.51 3.56
CA THR A 240 -27.37 -5.57 4.33
C THR A 240 -26.02 -5.09 4.86
N SER A 241 -25.65 -5.54 6.05
CA SER A 241 -24.34 -5.31 6.67
C SER A 241 -23.70 -6.66 7.03
N ARG A 242 -22.53 -6.64 7.68
CA ARG A 242 -21.79 -7.84 8.12
C ARG A 242 -21.33 -8.76 6.98
N GLY A 243 -21.03 -8.18 5.81
CA GLY A 243 -20.34 -8.91 4.73
C GLY A 243 -18.83 -9.04 4.98
N ILE A 244 -18.28 -8.14 5.78
CA ILE A 244 -16.86 -8.09 6.13
C ILE A 244 -16.72 -8.36 7.63
N ARG A 245 -15.77 -9.20 8.03
CA ARG A 245 -15.48 -9.40 9.45
C ARG A 245 -14.84 -8.16 10.04
N LYS A 246 -15.20 -7.83 11.29
CA LYS A 246 -14.65 -6.67 12.00
C LYS A 246 -13.14 -6.77 12.23
N ASP A 247 -12.64 -7.95 12.60
CA ASP A 247 -11.20 -8.22 12.77
C ASP A 247 -10.43 -8.05 11.46
N TYR A 248 -10.99 -8.55 10.34
CA TYR A 248 -10.45 -8.30 9.01
C TYR A 248 -10.42 -6.81 8.68
N ALA A 249 -11.55 -6.10 8.87
CA ALA A 249 -11.65 -4.69 8.54
C ALA A 249 -10.67 -3.82 9.34
N ILE A 250 -10.57 -4.04 10.65
CA ILE A 250 -9.65 -3.29 11.52
C ILE A 250 -8.20 -3.66 11.17
N GLY A 251 -7.88 -4.95 11.14
CA GLY A 251 -6.53 -5.43 10.92
C GLY A 251 -5.99 -5.03 9.55
N THR A 252 -6.77 -5.20 8.48
CA THR A 252 -6.36 -4.83 7.12
C THR A 252 -6.13 -3.32 6.99
N THR A 253 -6.94 -2.49 7.64
CA THR A 253 -6.79 -1.03 7.63
C THR A 253 -5.49 -0.61 8.31
N VAL A 254 -5.25 -1.12 9.52
CA VAL A 254 -4.03 -0.82 10.30
C VAL A 254 -2.78 -1.32 9.58
N LEU A 255 -2.78 -2.57 9.12
CA LEU A 255 -1.64 -3.17 8.44
C LEU A 255 -1.33 -2.48 7.11
N ARG A 256 -2.34 -2.02 6.35
CA ARG A 256 -2.11 -1.28 5.09
C ARG A 256 -1.57 0.11 5.33
N LEU A 257 -1.98 0.79 6.40
CA LEU A 257 -1.45 2.11 6.77
C LEU A 257 0.03 2.07 7.19
N PHE A 258 0.61 0.91 7.51
CA PHE A 258 2.04 0.75 7.79
C PHE A 258 2.91 1.37 6.68
N PHE A 259 2.65 1.04 5.42
CA PHE A 259 3.48 1.47 4.29
C PHE A 259 3.50 2.99 4.07
N PRO A 260 2.35 3.69 3.94
CA PRO A 260 2.35 5.14 3.75
C PRO A 260 2.85 5.87 5.00
N VAL A 261 2.53 5.40 6.20
CA VAL A 261 3.05 6.00 7.45
C VAL A 261 4.56 5.86 7.51
N TYR A 262 5.11 4.69 7.20
CA TYR A 262 6.56 4.50 7.14
C TYR A 262 7.21 5.40 6.07
N ALA A 263 6.65 5.46 4.86
CA ALA A 263 7.22 6.24 3.76
C ALA A 263 7.15 7.76 4.00
N PHE A 264 6.06 8.27 4.58
CA PHE A 264 5.77 9.71 4.63
C PHE A 264 5.79 10.33 6.03
N ALA A 265 5.79 9.55 7.10
CA ALA A 265 5.91 10.05 8.47
C ALA A 265 7.30 9.79 9.08
N CYS A 266 7.98 8.71 8.69
CA CYS A 266 9.32 8.41 9.21
C CYS A 266 10.36 9.35 8.57
N PRO A 267 11.08 10.18 9.35
CA PRO A 267 12.11 11.08 8.82
C PRO A 267 13.30 10.34 8.23
N ASP A 268 13.58 9.16 8.76
CA ASP A 268 14.63 8.28 8.30
C ASP A 268 13.99 7.03 7.69
N ASN A 269 13.29 7.17 6.56
CA ASN A 269 12.78 6.02 5.79
C ASN A 269 13.82 5.55 4.75
N ILE A 270 13.65 4.35 4.19
CA ILE A 270 14.61 3.79 3.21
C ILE A 270 14.53 4.45 1.83
N ALA A 271 13.42 5.13 1.52
CA ALA A 271 13.23 5.81 0.24
C ALA A 271 13.73 7.27 0.26
N PHE A 272 14.31 7.72 1.37
CA PHE A 272 14.76 9.10 1.61
C PHE A 272 13.67 10.16 1.31
N ILE A 273 12.39 9.78 1.48
CA ILE A 273 11.26 10.68 1.24
C ILE A 273 11.16 11.67 2.41
N ALA A 274 11.06 12.96 2.12
CA ALA A 274 10.86 13.97 3.15
C ALA A 274 9.49 13.77 3.84
N PRO A 275 9.43 13.82 5.19
CA PRO A 275 8.17 13.69 5.90
C PRO A 275 7.15 14.74 5.49
N THR A 276 5.91 14.31 5.33
CA THR A 276 4.79 15.20 5.01
C THR A 276 3.63 14.98 5.97
N LYS A 277 3.03 16.08 6.44
CA LYS A 277 1.87 16.04 7.33
C LYS A 277 0.63 15.47 6.63
N LEU A 278 0.60 15.43 5.29
CA LEU A 278 -0.53 14.93 4.51
C LEU A 278 -0.84 13.45 4.78
N VAL A 279 0.17 12.67 5.20
CA VAL A 279 -0.03 11.26 5.58
C VAL A 279 -1.03 11.10 6.73
N TRP A 280 -1.07 12.05 7.67
CA TRP A 280 -2.02 12.00 8.77
C TRP A 280 -3.45 12.27 8.31
N ALA A 281 -3.64 13.09 7.26
CA ALA A 281 -4.95 13.25 6.64
C ALA A 281 -5.41 11.94 5.97
N LEU A 282 -4.50 11.20 5.33
CA LEU A 282 -4.78 9.87 4.77
C LEU A 282 -5.15 8.85 5.86
N VAL A 283 -4.43 8.86 7.00
CA VAL A 283 -4.73 8.02 8.16
C VAL A 283 -6.12 8.33 8.70
N ILE A 284 -6.43 9.60 8.97
CA ILE A 284 -7.75 10.05 9.46
C ILE A 284 -8.83 9.65 8.46
N TYR A 285 -8.59 9.86 7.16
CA TYR A 285 -9.52 9.48 6.10
C TYR A 285 -9.80 7.97 6.10
N SER A 286 -8.76 7.13 6.11
CA SER A 286 -8.91 5.67 6.13
C SER A 286 -9.60 5.17 7.41
N MET A 287 -9.25 5.73 8.57
CA MET A 287 -9.88 5.41 9.86
C MET A 287 -11.33 5.86 9.92
N SER A 288 -11.68 7.00 9.30
CA SER A 288 -13.07 7.45 9.21
C SER A 288 -13.94 6.47 8.42
N GLN A 289 -13.43 5.97 7.27
CA GLN A 289 -14.13 4.95 6.48
C GLN A 289 -14.36 3.66 7.28
N LEU A 290 -13.33 3.19 7.99
CA LEU A 290 -13.45 2.05 8.89
C LEU A 290 -14.52 2.30 9.97
N GLY A 291 -14.51 3.48 10.58
CA GLY A 291 -15.53 3.89 11.55
C GLY A 291 -16.95 3.80 10.97
N PHE A 292 -17.19 4.37 9.79
CA PHE A 292 -18.47 4.27 9.10
C PHE A 292 -18.89 2.83 8.83
N LEU A 293 -17.97 1.98 8.38
CA LEU A 293 -18.24 0.57 8.13
C LEU A 293 -18.65 -0.18 9.40
N LEU A 294 -17.96 0.07 10.53
CA LEU A 294 -18.29 -0.54 11.83
C LEU A 294 -19.62 -0.01 12.39
N LEU A 295 -19.95 1.26 12.14
CA LEU A 295 -21.25 1.84 12.50
C LEU A 295 -22.39 1.19 11.70
N GLN A 296 -22.20 0.90 10.41
CA GLN A 296 -23.19 0.19 9.59
C GLN A 296 -23.48 -1.23 10.11
N ASP A 297 -22.50 -1.89 10.72
CA ASP A 297 -22.69 -3.21 11.33
C ASP A 297 -23.49 -3.17 12.64
N SER A 298 -23.48 -2.02 13.33
CA SER A 298 -24.06 -1.84 14.67
C SER A 298 -25.45 -1.19 14.61
N PHE A 299 -25.61 -0.13 13.84
CA PHE A 299 -26.85 0.65 13.70
C PHE A 299 -27.67 0.29 12.45
N GLY A 300 -27.15 -0.61 11.61
CA GLY A 300 -27.77 -1.03 10.36
C GLY A 300 -27.20 -0.31 9.14
N ALA A 301 -27.33 -0.92 7.97
CA ALA A 301 -26.62 -0.51 6.76
C ALA A 301 -26.97 0.92 6.25
N ARG A 302 -28.13 1.44 6.64
CA ARG A 302 -28.72 2.70 6.15
C ARG A 302 -28.91 3.76 7.26
N PHE A 303 -28.26 3.58 8.42
CA PHE A 303 -28.54 4.37 9.63
C PHE A 303 -28.41 5.89 9.46
N PHE A 304 -27.59 6.35 8.50
CA PHE A 304 -27.31 7.77 8.24
C PHE A 304 -27.94 8.28 6.92
N VAL A 305 -28.73 7.45 6.23
CA VAL A 305 -29.34 7.80 4.95
C VAL A 305 -30.84 8.05 5.15
N PRO A 306 -31.34 9.28 4.90
CA PRO A 306 -32.76 9.57 4.97
C PRO A 306 -33.59 8.68 4.04
N ALA A 307 -34.81 8.32 4.48
CA ALA A 307 -35.70 7.43 3.74
C ALA A 307 -35.98 7.90 2.29
N TYR A 308 -35.97 9.21 2.05
CA TYR A 308 -36.18 9.81 0.73
C TYR A 308 -35.16 9.37 -0.34
N PHE A 309 -33.92 9.05 0.06
CA PHE A 309 -32.87 8.62 -0.87
C PHE A 309 -32.79 7.09 -1.04
N LEU A 310 -33.65 6.34 -0.36
CA LEU A 310 -33.63 4.87 -0.41
C LEU A 310 -34.55 4.35 -1.52
N PRO A 311 -34.16 3.26 -2.21
CA PRO A 311 -35.05 2.60 -3.14
C PRO A 311 -36.29 2.07 -2.41
N PRO A 312 -37.48 2.08 -3.05
CA PRO A 312 -38.70 1.56 -2.44
C PRO A 312 -38.51 0.08 -2.07
N THR A 313 -38.97 -0.28 -0.87
CA THR A 313 -38.93 -1.67 -0.40
C THR A 313 -40.12 -2.41 -0.97
N TYR A 314 -39.87 -3.44 -1.79
CA TYR A 314 -40.94 -4.30 -2.30
C TYR A 314 -41.48 -5.15 -1.17
N ASN A 315 -42.79 -5.08 -0.95
CA ASN A 315 -43.47 -5.99 -0.04
C ASN A 315 -43.72 -7.32 -0.77
N TYR A 316 -42.96 -8.35 -0.41
CA TYR A 316 -43.12 -9.70 -0.96
C TYR A 316 -44.21 -10.51 -0.25
N HIS A 317 -44.93 -9.92 0.72
CA HIS A 317 -46.04 -10.62 1.36
C HIS A 317 -47.19 -10.82 0.36
N PRO A 318 -47.67 -12.06 0.18
CA PRO A 318 -48.89 -12.31 -0.56
C PRO A 318 -50.03 -11.49 0.04
N ILE A 319 -50.87 -10.90 -0.80
CA ILE A 319 -52.10 -10.26 -0.36
C ILE A 319 -52.99 -11.38 0.16
N ILE A 320 -53.22 -11.44 1.47
CA ILE A 320 -54.10 -12.43 2.08
C ILE A 320 -55.52 -12.09 1.62
N PRO A 321 -56.26 -13.01 0.98
CA PRO A 321 -57.66 -12.78 0.65
C PRO A 321 -58.44 -12.47 1.94
N PRO A 322 -59.43 -11.56 1.91
CA PRO A 322 -60.35 -11.44 3.04
C PRO A 322 -60.96 -12.83 3.33
N ALA A 323 -61.11 -13.17 4.61
CA ALA A 323 -61.78 -14.41 4.98
C ALA A 323 -63.19 -14.41 4.41
N ASP A 324 -63.62 -15.52 3.82
CA ASP A 324 -65.00 -15.70 3.38
C ASP A 324 -65.93 -15.50 4.60
N GLU A 325 -67.00 -14.72 4.44
CA GLU A 325 -68.02 -14.57 5.48
C GLU A 325 -68.72 -15.92 5.69
N GLU A 326 -68.55 -16.53 6.88
CA GLU A 326 -69.22 -17.79 7.28
C GLU A 326 -70.74 -17.65 7.48
#